data_AF-A0A7C7IJ54-F1
#
_entry.id   AF-A0A7C7IJ54-F1
#
_cell.length_a   1.000
_cell.length_b   1.000
_cell.length_c   1.000
_cell.angle_alpha   90.00
_cell.angle_beta   90.00
_cell.angle_gamma   90.00
#
_symmetry.space_group_name_H-M   'P 1'
#
loop_
_entity.id
_entity.type
_entity.pdbx_description
1 polymer ?
#
loop_
_entity_poly.entity_id
_entity_poly.type
_entity_poly.pdbx_seq_one_letter_code
_entity_poly.pdbx_strand_id
1 'polypeptide(L)'
;MNINLRETKTIWSIAIPILLGTLWDPVVNIIDTSIAGHFENENYLASLTYGNNIISNFYWIFGSLGMAITGYTSQKEGQNQFNKISEVLVTSILFMFVISILILIFQKPIWILCSLIFNQSVEIEKITTEYFYIKILGVGPHLIIMILSAWFLG
;
A
#
# COMPACT_ATOMS: atom_id res chain seq x y z
N MET A 1 30.89 23.09 2.61
CA MET A 1 30.02 21.94 2.99
C MET A 1 30.86 20.69 2.81
N ASN A 2 31.39 20.13 3.91
CA ASN A 2 32.34 19.01 3.85
C ASN A 2 31.53 17.71 3.86
N ILE A 3 31.39 17.06 2.71
CA ILE A 3 30.57 15.85 2.58
C ILE A 3 31.34 14.68 3.22
N ASN A 4 30.86 14.20 4.36
CA ASN A 4 31.46 13.06 5.05
C ASN A 4 31.15 11.76 4.27
N LEU A 5 32.10 11.30 3.46
CA LEU A 5 31.96 10.12 2.60
C LEU A 5 31.56 8.84 3.36
N ARG A 6 31.82 8.75 4.67
CA ARG A 6 31.46 7.60 5.52
C ARG A 6 29.96 7.55 5.84
N GLU A 7 29.35 8.71 6.06
CA GLU A 7 27.91 8.84 6.26
C GLU A 7 27.16 8.52 4.96
N THR A 8 27.64 9.04 3.83
CA THR A 8 27.08 8.76 2.51
C THR A 8 27.07 7.26 2.19
N LYS A 9 28.15 6.53 2.49
CA LYS A 9 28.21 5.07 2.27
C LYS A 9 27.16 4.32 3.09
N THR A 10 26.93 4.73 4.34
CA THR A 10 25.93 4.13 5.23
C THR A 10 24.52 4.37 4.71
N ILE A 11 24.22 5.61 4.30
CA ILE A 11 22.94 5.98 3.68
C ILE A 11 22.68 5.10 2.45
N TRP A 12 23.64 4.96 1.53
CA TRP A 12 23.46 4.13 0.33
C TRP A 12 23.27 2.64 0.65
N SER A 13 23.91 2.10 1.69
CA SER A 13 23.72 0.70 2.07
C SER A 13 22.29 0.38 2.56
N ILE A 14 21.58 1.38 3.09
CA ILE A 14 20.17 1.26 3.51
C ILE A 14 19.25 1.62 2.34
N ALA A 15 19.56 2.69 1.62
CA ALA A 15 18.71 3.20 0.54
C ALA A 15 18.62 2.25 -0.66
N ILE A 16 19.71 1.60 -1.09
CA ILE A 16 19.69 0.74 -2.29
C ILE A 16 18.72 -0.44 -2.13
N PRO A 17 18.77 -1.25 -1.04
CA PRO A 17 17.79 -2.31 -0.82
C PRO A 17 16.35 -1.82 -0.79
N ILE A 18 16.09 -0.67 -0.16
CA ILE A 18 14.75 -0.08 -0.06
C ILE A 18 14.27 0.33 -1.45
N LEU A 19 15.10 1.03 -2.23
CA LEU A 19 14.77 1.44 -3.59
C LEU A 19 14.44 0.22 -4.44
N LEU A 20 15.31 -0.80 -4.45
CA LEU A 20 15.07 -2.03 -5.20
C LEU A 20 13.78 -2.76 -4.77
N GLY A 21 13.48 -2.78 -3.46
CA GLY A 21 12.24 -3.35 -2.95
C GLY A 21 10.99 -2.61 -3.43
N THR A 22 11.03 -1.27 -3.42
CA THR A 22 9.89 -0.42 -3.85
C THR A 22 9.73 -0.31 -5.37
N LEU A 23 10.74 -0.71 -6.16
CA LEU A 23 10.64 -0.72 -7.62
C LEU A 23 9.67 -1.77 -8.17
N TRP A 24 9.26 -2.74 -7.35
CA TRP A 24 8.35 -3.79 -7.82
C TRP A 24 6.95 -3.26 -8.15
N ASP A 25 6.42 -2.34 -7.34
CA ASP A 25 5.10 -1.76 -7.54
C ASP A 25 4.94 -1.06 -8.92
N PRO A 26 5.84 -0.14 -9.35
CA PRO A 26 5.73 0.46 -10.68
C PRO A 26 5.97 -0.55 -11.81
N VAL A 27 6.82 -1.56 -11.63
CA VAL A 27 7.04 -2.60 -12.64
C VAL A 27 5.77 -3.42 -12.87
N VAL A 28 5.11 -3.85 -11.80
CA VAL A 28 3.82 -4.57 -11.87
C VAL A 28 2.77 -3.69 -12.54
N ASN A 29 2.68 -2.41 -12.18
CA ASN A 29 1.71 -1.49 -12.80
C ASN A 29 1.93 -1.32 -14.32
N ILE A 30 3.18 -1.28 -14.79
CA ILE A 30 3.50 -1.22 -16.23
C ILE A 30 3.05 -2.49 -16.94
N ILE A 31 3.28 -3.66 -16.32
CA ILE A 31 2.87 -4.95 -16.87
C ILE A 31 1.34 -5.03 -16.93
N ASP A 32 0.64 -4.68 -15.85
CA ASP A 32 -0.83 -4.65 -15.80
C ASP A 32 -1.42 -3.75 -16.89
N THR A 33 -0.84 -2.56 -17.06
CA THR A 33 -1.26 -1.59 -18.08
C THR A 33 -0.98 -2.11 -19.49
N SER A 34 0.18 -2.75 -19.70
CA SER A 34 0.57 -3.31 -21.00
C SER A 34 -0.36 -4.46 -21.39
N ILE A 35 -0.71 -5.35 -20.47
CA ILE A 35 -1.67 -6.43 -20.69
C ILE A 35 -3.06 -5.87 -20.98
N ALA A 36 -3.51 -4.89 -20.19
CA ALA A 36 -4.80 -4.25 -20.39
C ALA A 36 -4.90 -3.51 -21.74
N GLY A 37 -3.81 -2.90 -22.20
CA GLY A 37 -3.74 -2.19 -23.48
C GLY A 37 -3.73 -3.10 -24.71
N HIS A 38 -3.51 -4.40 -24.56
CA HIS A 38 -3.61 -5.37 -25.66
C HIS A 38 -5.04 -5.87 -25.90
N PHE A 39 -6.00 -5.58 -25.01
CA PHE A 39 -7.40 -5.90 -25.28
C PHE A 39 -7.98 -4.94 -26.31
N GLU A 40 -8.76 -5.47 -27.27
CA GLU A 40 -9.41 -4.67 -28.33
C GLU A 40 -10.42 -3.64 -27.80
N ASN A 41 -10.81 -3.73 -26.52
CA ASN A 41 -11.82 -2.88 -25.90
C ASN A 41 -11.20 -1.95 -24.85
N GLU A 42 -11.24 -0.65 -25.14
CA GLU A 42 -10.72 0.44 -24.29
C GLU A 42 -11.33 0.46 -22.88
N ASN A 43 -12.54 -0.12 -22.71
CA ASN A 43 -13.21 -0.19 -21.42
C ASN A 43 -12.42 -1.01 -20.39
N TYR A 44 -11.59 -1.98 -20.80
CA TYR A 44 -10.75 -2.74 -19.87
C TYR A 44 -9.67 -1.88 -19.24
N LEU A 45 -9.01 -1.04 -20.04
CA LEU A 45 -7.97 -0.14 -19.56
C LEU A 45 -8.55 0.95 -18.63
N ALA A 46 -9.72 1.49 -18.99
CA ALA A 46 -10.44 2.43 -18.14
C ALA A 46 -10.82 1.78 -16.80
N SER A 47 -11.41 0.57 -16.83
CA SER A 47 -11.83 -0.17 -15.64
C SER A 47 -10.66 -0.51 -14.71
N LEU A 48 -9.54 -0.97 -15.29
CA LEU A 48 -8.31 -1.22 -14.55
C LEU A 48 -7.82 0.06 -13.85
N THR A 49 -7.83 1.19 -14.56
CA THR A 49 -7.41 2.48 -14.01
C THR A 49 -8.28 2.88 -12.82
N TYR A 50 -9.60 2.78 -12.94
CA TYR A 50 -10.51 3.08 -11.83
C TYR A 50 -10.31 2.15 -10.64
N GLY A 51 -10.26 0.84 -10.88
CA GLY A 51 -10.04 -0.15 -9.83
C GLY A 51 -8.70 0.02 -9.12
N ASN A 52 -7.64 0.29 -9.87
CA ASN A 52 -6.31 0.59 -9.32
C ASN A 52 -6.31 1.84 -8.47
N ASN A 53 -6.97 2.92 -8.92
CA ASN A 53 -7.07 4.16 -8.15
C ASN A 53 -7.81 3.96 -6.83
N ILE A 54 -8.91 3.21 -6.81
CA ILE A 54 -9.63 2.91 -5.56
C ILE A 54 -8.69 2.22 -4.57
N ILE A 55 -7.99 1.18 -5.01
CA ILE A 55 -7.17 0.35 -4.13
C ILE A 55 -5.88 1.06 -3.71
N SER A 56 -5.26 1.84 -4.59
CA SER A 56 -4.07 2.63 -4.26
C SER A 56 -4.35 3.72 -3.24
N ASN A 57 -5.56 4.33 -3.26
CA ASN A 57 -5.96 5.30 -2.24
C ASN A 57 -6.03 4.65 -0.84
N PHE A 58 -6.55 3.42 -0.73
CA PHE A 58 -6.50 2.68 0.53
C PHE A 58 -5.06 2.49 1.01
N TYR A 59 -4.17 2.06 0.12
CA TYR A 59 -2.75 1.86 0.46
C TYR A 59 -2.06 3.16 0.87
N TRP A 60 -2.40 4.30 0.26
CA TRP A 60 -1.87 5.60 0.64
C TRP A 60 -2.27 6.03 2.05
N ILE A 61 -3.55 5.88 2.40
CA ILE A 61 -4.07 6.24 3.73
C ILE A 61 -3.30 5.46 4.81
N PHE A 62 -3.20 4.14 4.65
CA PHE A 62 -2.53 3.30 5.65
C PHE A 62 -1.00 3.34 5.55
N GLY A 63 -0.44 3.67 4.38
CA GLY A 63 1.00 3.89 4.21
C GLY A 63 1.51 5.09 5.02
N SER A 64 0.68 6.12 5.19
CA SER A 64 1.00 7.25 6.08
C SER A 64 1.18 6.82 7.54
N LEU A 65 0.41 5.83 8.00
CA LEU A 65 0.58 5.23 9.32
C LEU A 65 1.89 4.42 9.42
N GLY A 66 2.30 3.77 8.32
CA GLY A 66 3.62 3.16 8.21
C GLY A 66 4.74 4.18 8.48
N MET A 67 4.71 5.35 7.86
CA MET A 67 5.70 6.40 8.10
C MET A 67 5.74 6.86 9.57
N ALA A 68 4.57 6.95 10.22
CA ALA A 68 4.48 7.29 11.65
C ALA A 68 5.11 6.20 12.54
N ILE A 69 4.92 4.92 12.19
CA ILE A 69 5.51 3.79 12.92
C ILE A 69 7.02 3.76 12.75
N THR A 70 7.53 3.90 11.52
CA THR A 70 8.98 4.00 11.28
C THR A 70 9.61 5.08 12.17
N GLY A 71 9.04 6.29 12.16
CA GLY A 71 9.54 7.40 12.97
C GLY A 71 9.45 7.14 14.48
N TYR A 72 8.39 6.52 14.96
CA TYR A 72 8.23 6.20 16.38
C TYR A 72 9.19 5.09 16.82
N THR A 73 9.37 4.05 16.02
CA THR A 73 10.26 2.92 16.34
C THR A 73 11.72 3.38 16.38
N SER A 74 12.20 4.16 15.41
CA SER A 74 13.57 4.71 15.43
C SER A 74 13.82 5.61 16.64
N GLN A 75 12.83 6.42 17.04
CA GLN A 75 12.94 7.24 18.26
C GLN A 75 13.06 6.39 19.52
N LYS A 76 12.36 5.26 19.59
CA LYS A 76 12.44 4.32 20.73
C LYS A 76 13.71 3.50 20.73
N GLU A 77 14.22 3.14 19.56
CA GLU A 77 15.53 2.51 19.42
C GLU A 77 16.64 3.43 19.92
N GLY A 78 16.66 4.71 19.51
CA GLY A 78 17.61 5.71 20.02
C GLY A 78 17.52 5.97 21.53
N GLN A 79 16.39 5.64 22.16
CA GLN A 79 16.16 5.72 23.62
C GLN A 79 16.43 4.40 24.35
N ASN A 80 16.87 3.34 23.66
CA ASN A 80 17.03 1.98 24.18
C ASN A 80 15.75 1.40 24.83
N GLN A 81 14.57 1.82 24.35
CA GLN A 81 13.26 1.38 24.87
C GLN A 81 12.70 0.18 24.09
N PHE A 82 13.45 -0.94 24.05
CA PHE A 82 13.12 -2.12 23.24
C PHE A 82 11.75 -2.75 23.55
N ASN A 83 11.27 -2.63 24.79
CA ASN A 83 9.92 -3.09 25.15
C ASN A 83 8.84 -2.34 24.36
N LYS A 84 9.00 -1.02 24.17
CA LYS A 84 8.03 -0.20 23.42
C LYS A 84 8.09 -0.47 21.92
N ILE A 85 9.26 -0.83 21.40
CA ILE A 85 9.43 -1.24 20.00
C ILE A 85 8.58 -2.49 19.70
N SER A 86 8.61 -3.47 20.61
CA SER A 86 7.81 -4.69 20.49
C SER A 86 6.31 -4.43 20.68
N GLU A 87 5.95 -3.56 21.62
CA GLU A 87 4.56 -3.16 21.87
C GLU A 87 3.92 -2.49 20.64
N VAL A 88 4.67 -1.61 19.96
CA VAL A 88 4.23 -0.95 18.73
C VAL A 88 3.97 -1.97 17.63
N LEU A 89 4.84 -2.97 17.46
CA LEU A 89 4.66 -4.01 16.47
C LEU A 89 3.34 -4.75 16.67
N VAL A 90 3.12 -5.28 17.88
CA VAL A 90 1.92 -6.05 18.21
C VAL A 90 0.66 -5.19 18.05
N THR A 91 0.68 -3.96 18.56
CA THR A 91 -0.45 -3.04 18.47
C THR A 91 -0.77 -2.69 17.01
N SER A 92 0.25 -2.45 16.20
CA SER A 92 0.07 -2.07 14.79
C SER A 92 -0.43 -3.24 13.94
N ILE A 93 0.06 -4.46 14.16
CA ILE A 93 -0.43 -5.66 13.48
C ILE A 93 -1.88 -5.93 13.87
N LEU A 94 -2.22 -5.87 15.16
CA LEU A 94 -3.60 -6.06 15.63
C LEU A 94 -4.53 -5.00 15.04
N PHE A 95 -4.10 -3.74 15.01
CA PHE A 95 -4.86 -2.66 14.41
C PHE A 95 -5.10 -2.90 12.91
N MET A 96 -4.06 -3.25 12.15
CA MET A 96 -4.19 -3.54 10.72
C MET A 96 -5.06 -4.77 10.46
N PHE A 97 -4.96 -5.80 11.29
CA PHE A 97 -5.80 -6.99 11.20
C PHE A 97 -7.28 -6.65 11.39
N VAL A 98 -7.62 -5.87 12.42
CA VAL A 98 -8.99 -5.40 12.68
C VAL A 98 -9.48 -4.54 11.52
N ILE A 99 -8.69 -3.58 11.05
CA ILE A 99 -9.02 -2.74 9.89
C ILE A 99 -9.26 -3.59 8.64
N SER A 100 -8.44 -4.60 8.40
CA SER A 100 -8.58 -5.51 7.26
C SER A 100 -9.91 -6.26 7.30
N ILE A 101 -10.29 -6.77 8.47
CA ILE A 101 -11.60 -7.41 8.67
C ILE A 101 -12.74 -6.40 8.43
N LEU A 102 -12.62 -5.18 8.95
CA LEU A 102 -13.62 -4.14 8.73
C LEU A 102 -13.77 -3.80 7.25
N ILE A 103 -12.67 -3.66 6.50
CA ILE A 103 -12.71 -3.42 5.05
C ILE A 103 -13.43 -4.54 4.33
N LEU A 104 -13.19 -5.81 4.69
CA LEU A 104 -13.86 -6.96 4.08
C LEU A 104 -15.36 -7.01 4.42
N ILE A 105 -15.73 -6.69 5.67
CA ILE A 105 -17.15 -6.62 6.09
C ILE A 105 -17.87 -5.49 5.36
N PHE A 106 -17.23 -4.33 5.25
CA PHE A 106 -17.79 -3.13 4.64
C PHE A 106 -17.45 -2.98 3.15
N GLN A 107 -16.97 -4.04 2.47
CA GLN A 107 -16.53 -3.96 1.07
C GLN A 107 -17.64 -3.45 0.13
N LYS A 108 -18.90 -3.84 0.37
CA LYS A 108 -20.05 -3.42 -0.44
C LYS A 108 -20.38 -1.93 -0.27
N PRO A 109 -20.57 -1.39 0.95
CA PRO A 109 -20.78 0.05 1.10
C PRO A 109 -19.57 0.87 0.65
N ILE A 110 -18.35 0.36 0.84
CA ILE A 110 -17.13 0.98 0.29
C ILE A 110 -17.24 1.09 -1.24
N TRP A 111 -17.57 -0.01 -1.92
CA TRP A 111 -17.74 0.00 -3.38
C TRP A 111 -18.80 1.00 -3.84
N ILE A 112 -19.96 1.04 -3.16
CA ILE A 112 -21.04 1.98 -3.51
C ILE A 112 -20.55 3.43 -3.42
N LEU A 113 -19.84 3.78 -2.33
CA LEU A 113 -19.27 5.13 -2.18
C LEU A 113 -18.26 5.44 -3.28
N CYS A 114 -17.38 4.49 -3.61
CA CYS A 114 -16.41 4.66 -4.69
C CYS A 114 -17.08 4.82 -6.05
N SER A 115 -18.04 3.96 -6.40
CA SER A 115 -18.78 4.04 -7.67
C SER A 115 -19.48 5.39 -7.84
N LEU A 116 -20.11 5.91 -6.78
CA LEU A 116 -20.76 7.23 -6.79
C LEU A 116 -19.78 8.38 -7.08
N ILE A 117 -18.54 8.29 -6.59
CA ILE A 117 -17.51 9.31 -6.82
C ILE A 117 -17.01 9.27 -8.27
N PHE A 118 -16.81 8.07 -8.82
CA PHE A 118 -16.23 7.91 -10.16
C PHE A 118 -17.24 8.04 -11.30
N ASN A 119 -18.54 7.87 -11.05
CA ASN A 119 -19.65 8.03 -12.01
C ASN A 119 -19.33 7.47 -13.41
N GLN A 120 -19.09 6.16 -13.47
CA GLN A 120 -18.62 5.44 -14.66
C GLN A 120 -19.79 5.06 -15.59
N SER A 121 -19.50 4.74 -16.86
CA SER A 121 -20.50 4.09 -17.72
C SER A 121 -20.81 2.68 -17.21
N VAL A 122 -22.00 2.16 -17.56
CA VAL A 122 -22.47 0.85 -17.10
C VAL A 122 -21.51 -0.28 -17.49
N GLU A 123 -20.90 -0.20 -18.67
CA GLU A 123 -19.94 -1.18 -19.17
C GLU A 123 -18.64 -1.19 -18.35
N ILE A 124 -18.13 -0.02 -17.97
CA ILE A 124 -16.89 0.13 -17.19
C ILE A 124 -17.15 -0.23 -15.73
N GLU A 125 -18.29 0.20 -15.17
CA GLU A 125 -18.64 -0.07 -13.77
C GLU A 125 -18.73 -1.57 -13.52
N LYS A 126 -19.30 -2.35 -14.45
CA LYS A 126 -19.41 -3.81 -14.31
C LYS A 126 -18.03 -4.47 -14.17
N ILE A 127 -17.10 -4.15 -15.08
CA ILE A 127 -15.74 -4.71 -15.07
C ILE A 127 -14.97 -4.22 -13.83
N THR A 128 -15.10 -2.94 -13.48
CA THR A 128 -14.45 -2.36 -12.30
C THR A 128 -14.97 -2.98 -11.00
N THR A 129 -16.26 -3.30 -10.94
CA THR A 129 -16.89 -3.99 -9.80
C THR A 129 -16.26 -5.37 -9.59
N GLU A 130 -16.17 -6.17 -10.67
CA GLU A 130 -15.54 -7.49 -10.63
C GLU A 130 -14.08 -7.39 -10.18
N TYR A 131 -13.34 -6.44 -10.76
CA TYR A 131 -11.95 -6.16 -10.39
C TYR A 131 -11.80 -5.78 -8.91
N PHE A 132 -12.66 -4.90 -8.40
CA PHE A 132 -12.64 -4.45 -7.01
C PHE A 132 -12.84 -5.61 -6.04
N TYR A 133 -13.85 -6.46 -6.26
CA TYR A 133 -14.14 -7.59 -5.37
C TYR A 133 -13.04 -8.65 -5.38
N ILE A 134 -12.28 -8.78 -6.46
CA ILE A 134 -11.10 -9.65 -6.49
C ILE A 134 -9.96 -9.01 -5.68
N LYS A 135 -9.67 -7.73 -5.91
CA LYS A 135 -8.50 -7.07 -5.32
C LYS A 135 -8.67 -6.75 -3.84
N ILE A 136 -9.89 -6.49 -3.37
CA ILE A 136 -10.17 -6.15 -1.96
C ILE A 136 -9.76 -7.28 -0.99
N LEU A 137 -9.79 -8.54 -1.44
CA LEU A 137 -9.32 -9.70 -0.68
C LEU A 137 -7.83 -9.61 -0.36
N GLY A 138 -7.04 -9.01 -1.25
CA GLY A 138 -5.60 -8.82 -1.09
C GLY A 138 -5.21 -7.66 -0.18
N VAL A 139 -6.14 -6.74 0.14
CA VAL A 139 -5.84 -5.55 0.95
C VAL A 139 -5.38 -5.95 2.35
N GLY A 140 -6.00 -6.94 2.97
CA GLY A 140 -5.66 -7.32 4.34
C GLY A 140 -4.21 -7.79 4.53
N PRO A 141 -3.77 -8.84 3.79
CA PRO A 141 -2.38 -9.27 3.80
C PRO A 141 -1.41 -8.14 3.44
N HIS A 142 -1.75 -7.29 2.48
CA HIS A 142 -0.91 -6.17 2.08
C HIS A 142 -0.71 -5.15 3.21
N LEU A 143 -1.76 -4.79 3.95
CA LEU A 143 -1.66 -3.88 5.10
C LEU A 143 -0.74 -4.42 6.21
N ILE A 144 -0.79 -5.73 6.46
CA ILE A 144 0.07 -6.38 7.44
C ILE A 144 1.53 -6.36 6.97
N ILE A 145 1.80 -6.72 5.71
CA ILE A 145 3.17 -6.68 5.16
C ILE A 145 3.71 -5.25 5.19
N MET A 146 2.90 -4.27 4.83
CA MET A 146 3.28 -2.86 4.83
C MET A 146 3.67 -2.38 6.24
N ILE A 147 2.91 -2.76 7.27
CA ILE A 147 3.22 -2.35 8.66
C ILE A 147 4.46 -3.05 9.22
N LEU A 148 4.68 -4.31 8.83
CA LEU A 148 5.90 -5.04 9.15
C LEU A 148 7.11 -4.37 8.52
N SER A 149 7.04 -4.05 7.22
CA SER A 149 8.10 -3.33 6.52
C SER A 149 8.39 -1.97 7.16
N ALA A 150 7.35 -1.21 7.51
CA ALA A 150 7.50 0.07 8.20
C ALA A 150 8.21 -0.06 9.56
N TRP A 151 7.90 -1.10 10.32
CA TRP A 151 8.57 -1.39 11.59
C TRP A 151 10.03 -1.84 11.39
N PHE A 152 10.34 -2.63 10.36
CA PHE A 152 11.73 -3.01 10.04
C PHE A 152 12.59 -1.84 9.54
N LEU A 153 11.96 -0.85 8.91
CA LEU A 153 12.62 0.37 8.44
C LEU A 153 12.91 1.36 9.56
N GLY A 154 12.30 1.17 10.73
CA GLY A 154 12.28 2.12 11.84
C GLY A 154 13.03 1.62 13.04
#